data_AF-A0A2G0YK37-F1
#
_entry.id   AF-A0A2G0YK37-F1
#
_cell.length_a   1.000
_cell.length_b   1.000
_cell.length_c   1.000
_cell.angle_alpha   90.00
_cell.angle_beta   90.00
_cell.angle_gamma   90.00
#
_symmetry.space_group_name_H-M   'P 1'
#
loop_
_entity.id
_entity.type
_entity.pdbx_description
1 polymer ?
#
loop_
_entity_poly.entity_id
_entity_poly.type
_entity_poly.pdbx_seq_one_letter_code
_entity_poly.pdbx_strand_id
1 'polypeptide(L)' 'MLACWAALVLLSVGTVMSGAAGWWWIVLLAAVAKAWVIADGFMELRHAPWGWRAAMWAWPVVLVGGIVVMR' A
#
# COMPACT_ATOMS: atom_id res chain seq x y z
N MET A 1 9.39 -13.74 -1.70
CA MET A 1 8.94 -13.78 -0.30
C MET A 1 9.78 -12.90 0.62
N LEU A 2 11.10 -13.14 0.78
CA LEU A 2 11.96 -12.32 1.67
C LEU A 2 11.96 -10.82 1.32
N ALA A 3 12.01 -10.50 0.02
CA ALA A 3 11.94 -9.11 -0.45
C ALA A 3 10.62 -8.41 -0.09
N CYS A 4 9.49 -9.12 -0.13
CA CYS A 4 8.19 -8.58 0.27
C CYS A 4 8.15 -8.28 1.76
N TRP A 5 8.72 -9.17 2.58
CA TRP A 5 8.89 -8.93 4.01
C TRP A 5 9.78 -7.72 4.30
N ALA A 6 10.94 -7.62 3.65
CA ALA A 6 11.84 -6.48 3.80
C ALA A 6 11.15 -5.16 3.41
N ALA A 7 10.43 -5.14 2.29
CA ALA A 7 9.64 -3.99 1.86
C ALA A 7 8.57 -3.60 2.89
N LEU A 8 7.85 -4.57 3.46
CA LEU A 8 6.84 -4.30 4.49
C LEU A 8 7.43 -3.75 5.78
N VAL A 9 8.59 -4.25 6.20
CA VAL A 9 9.32 -3.72 7.37
C VAL A 9 9.70 -2.27 7.11
N LEU A 10 10.34 -1.98 5.98
CA LEU A 10 10.74 -0.62 5.61
C LEU A 10 9.55 0.34 5.53
N LEU A 11 8.47 -0.08 4.85
CA LEU A 11 7.24 0.71 4.77
C LEU A 11 6.63 0.94 6.15
N SER A 12 6.72 -0.03 7.07
CA SER A 12 6.18 0.09 8.43
C SER A 12 6.98 1.05 9.30
N VAL A 13 8.30 0.95 9.28
CA VAL A 13 9.17 1.92 9.94
C VAL A 13 8.91 3.33 9.37
N GLY A 14 8.87 3.46 8.03
CA GLY A 14 8.55 4.73 7.37
C GLY A 14 7.17 5.28 7.75
N THR A 15 6.16 4.42 7.92
CA THR A 15 4.82 4.83 8.38
C THR A 15 4.88 5.43 9.79
N VAL A 16 5.59 4.78 10.73
CA VAL A 16 5.69 5.27 12.11
C VAL A 16 6.45 6.59 12.17
N MET A 17 7.57 6.70 11.45
CA MET A 17 8.38 7.93 11.41
C MET A 17 7.63 9.10 10.78
N SER A 18 6.95 8.87 9.66
CA SER A 18 6.12 9.91 9.01
C SER A 18 4.92 10.33 9.85
N GLY A 19 4.28 9.37 10.54
CA GLY A 19 3.21 9.67 11.50
C GLY A 19 3.69 10.54 12.66
N ALA A 20 4.85 10.22 13.23
CA ALA A 20 5.46 11.03 14.30
C ALA A 20 5.84 12.44 13.84
N ALA A 21 6.26 12.60 12.59
CA ALA A 21 6.58 13.90 11.98
C ALA A 21 5.35 14.70 11.51
N GLY A 22 4.12 14.15 11.64
CA GLY A 22 2.89 14.80 11.18
C GLY A 22 2.68 14.77 9.66
N TRP A 23 3.48 14.00 8.92
CA TRP A 23 3.40 13.88 7.46
C TRP A 23 2.31 12.90 7.03
N TRP A 24 1.06 13.29 7.25
CA TRP A 24 -0.13 12.45 7.02
C TRP A 24 -0.21 11.88 5.60
N TRP A 25 0.18 12.63 4.58
CA TRP A 25 0.12 12.19 3.18
C TRP A 25 1.11 11.04 2.89
N ILE A 26 2.30 11.04 3.54
CA ILE A 26 3.27 9.95 3.42
C ILE A 26 2.73 8.68 4.07
N VAL A 27 2.02 8.80 5.20
CA VAL A 27 1.35 7.67 5.85
C VAL A 27 0.34 7.02 4.89
N LEU A 28 -0.43 7.83 4.17
CA LEU A 28 -1.38 7.32 3.18
C LEU A 28 -0.67 6.65 1.98
N LEU A 29 0.39 7.26 1.44
CA LEU A 29 1.17 6.64 0.36
C LEU A 29 1.80 5.31 0.81
N ALA A 30 2.32 5.25 2.03
CA ALA A 30 2.87 4.02 2.60
C ALA A 30 1.80 2.94 2.74
N ALA A 31 0.56 3.32 3.08
CA ALA A 31 -0.57 2.38 3.14
C ALA A 31 -0.91 1.79 1.76
N VAL A 32 -0.94 2.61 0.70
CA VAL A 32 -1.15 2.15 -0.68
C VAL A 32 -0.04 1.19 -1.12
N ALA A 33 1.22 1.58 -0.89
CA ALA A 33 2.37 0.74 -1.23
C ALA A 33 2.34 -0.62 -0.51
N LYS A 34 1.98 -0.65 0.78
CA LYS A 34 1.80 -1.89 1.54
C LYS A 34 0.71 -2.78 0.92
N ALA A 35 -0.44 -2.20 0.58
CA ALA A 35 -1.53 -2.94 -0.03
C ALA A 35 -1.09 -3.64 -1.32
N TRP A 36 -0.31 -2.96 -2.17
CA TRP A 36 0.23 -3.56 -3.39
C TRP A 36 1.28 -4.64 -3.14
N VAL A 37 2.19 -4.45 -2.17
CA VAL A 37 3.17 -5.49 -1.80
C VAL A 37 2.47 -6.75 -1.28
N ILE A 38 1.38 -6.59 -0.53
CA ILE A 38 0.58 -7.72 -0.03
C ILE A 38 -0.14 -8.41 -1.19
N ALA A 39 -0.83 -7.63 -2.04
CA ALA A 39 -1.57 -8.15 -3.18
C ALA A 39 -0.67 -8.94 -4.14
N ASP A 40 0.42 -8.33 -4.64
CA ASP A 40 1.29 -8.98 -5.62
C ASP A 40 2.25 -10.01 -4.99
N GLY A 41 2.71 -9.74 -3.76
CA GLY A 41 3.74 -10.52 -3.09
C GLY A 41 3.22 -11.77 -2.39
N PHE A 42 2.14 -11.65 -1.61
CA PHE A 42 1.62 -12.71 -0.76
C PHE A 42 0.39 -13.41 -1.34
N MET A 43 -0.53 -12.67 -1.97
CA MET A 43 -1.72 -13.25 -2.59
C MET A 43 -1.44 -13.82 -4.00
N GLU A 44 -0.18 -13.75 -4.44
CA GLU A 44 0.31 -14.25 -5.73
C GLU A 44 -0.51 -13.75 -6.94
N LEU A 45 -1.13 -12.57 -6.80
CA LEU A 45 -1.93 -11.90 -7.84
C LEU A 45 -1.11 -11.54 -9.08
N ARG A 46 0.22 -11.69 -9.02
CA ARG A 46 1.12 -11.59 -10.18
C ARG A 46 0.70 -12.49 -11.35
N HIS A 47 0.09 -13.64 -11.05
CA HIS A 47 -0.38 -14.62 -12.04
C HIS A 47 -1.90 -14.54 -12.29
N ALA A 48 -2.60 -13.63 -11.62
CA ALA A 48 -4.04 -13.49 -11.79
C ALA A 48 -4.39 -12.77 -13.10
N PRO A 49 -5.63 -12.95 -13.61
CA PRO A 49 -6.13 -12.19 -14.75
C PRO A 49 -5.97 -10.68 -14.54
N TRP A 50 -5.59 -9.97 -15.61
CA TRP A 50 -5.24 -8.54 -15.53
C TRP A 50 -6.34 -7.68 -14.91
N GLY A 51 -7.61 -7.95 -15.22
CA GLY A 51 -8.74 -7.21 -14.64
C GLY A 51 -8.83 -7.34 -13.11
N TRP A 52 -8.55 -8.53 -12.58
CA TRP A 52 -8.55 -8.76 -11.13
C TRP A 52 -7.35 -8.10 -10.45
N ARG A 53 -6.18 -8.16 -11.08
CA ARG A 53 -4.98 -7.48 -10.58
C ARG A 53 -5.14 -5.96 -10.60
N ALA A 54 -5.71 -5.39 -11.65
CA ALA A 54 -6.02 -3.97 -11.74
C ALA A 54 -7.03 -3.53 -10.67
N ALA A 55 -8.08 -4.32 -10.43
CA ALA A 55 -9.02 -4.04 -9.35
C ALA A 55 -8.34 -4.05 -7.96
N MET A 56 -7.44 -5.02 -7.73
CA MET A 56 -6.64 -5.12 -6.50
C MET A 56 -5.61 -4.00 -6.34
N TRP A 57 -5.19 -3.37 -7.43
CA TRP A 57 -4.36 -2.17 -7.36
C TRP A 57 -5.17 -0.88 -7.18
N ALA A 58 -6.38 -0.82 -7.74
CA ALA A 58 -7.23 0.37 -7.73
C ALA A 58 -7.87 0.63 -6.37
N TRP A 59 -8.30 -0.41 -5.64
CA TRP A 59 -9.04 -0.20 -4.39
C TRP A 59 -8.30 0.63 -3.31
N PRO A 60 -6.98 0.47 -3.02
CA PRO A 60 -6.32 1.32 -2.02
C PRO A 60 -6.17 2.76 -2.51
N VAL A 61 -6.06 2.97 -3.83
CA VAL A 61 -6.02 4.31 -4.44
C VAL A 61 -7.35 5.01 -4.26
N VAL A 62 -8.47 4.31 -4.51
CA VAL A 62 -9.81 4.84 -4.28
C VAL A 62 -10.04 5.19 -2.81
N LEU A 63 -9.63 4.33 -1.88
CA LEU A 63 -9.74 4.60 -0.45
C LEU A 63 -8.94 5.83 -0.03
N VAL A 64 -7.67 5.94 -0.45
CA VAL A 64 -6.84 7.11 -0.15
C VAL A 64 -7.40 8.37 -0.81
N GLY A 65 -7.89 8.28 -2.04
CA GLY A 65 -8.58 9.39 -2.69
C GLY A 65 -9.78 9.87 -1.88
N GLY A 66 -10.60 8.94 -1.37
CA GLY A 66 -11.71 9.26 -0.48
C GLY A 66 -11.26 9.95 0.81
N ILE A 67 -10.20 9.44 1.47
CA ILE A 67 -9.65 10.06 2.68
C ILE A 67 -9.13 11.47 2.41
N VAL A 68 -8.44 11.68 1.29
CA VAL A 68 -7.91 13.00 0.90
C VAL A 68 -9.05 13.98 0.64
N VAL A 69 -10.15 13.54 0.04
CA VAL A 69 -11.33 14.39 -0.23
C VAL A 69 -12.10 14.75 1.05
N MET A 70 -12.12 13.84 2.04
CA MET A 70 -12.86 14.03 3.30
C MET A 70 -12.09 14.82 4.37
N ARG A 71 -10.80 15.08 4.15
CA ARG A 71 -9.92 15.78 5.09
C ARG A 71 -9.95 17.29 4.87
#